data_AF-A0A8J6U5G7-F1
#
_entry.id   AF-A0A8J6U5G7-F1
#
_cell.length_a   1.000
_cell.length_b   1.000
_cell.length_c   1.000
_cell.angle_alpha   90.00
_cell.angle_beta   90.00
_cell.angle_gamma   90.00
#
_symmetry.space_group_name_H-M   'P 1'
#
loop_
_entity.id
_entity.type
_entity.pdbx_description
1 polymer ?
#
loop_
_entity_poly.entity_id
_entity_poly.type
_entity_poly.pdbx_seq_one_letter_code
_entity_poly.pdbx_strand_id
1 'polypeptide(L)'
;MWFGLAAIALAGAAVLLYIDHVQRRQSGRIRQLWAKAQGYAYTPSDDQLPGTWHRATLAKQDYLPAVDIVNGVRRGERFVMFDLEENATIVAVRRETGSEVDLDLRLKSMAPPRDADLELLGAIGPRLVFATDLEIARRACDQRMVTYAESLPDWLQVLWTEGAWTLGSMPVTTSSRDWDVAVEAVARLSGMLHVLPPVTEPDQLEPTGHDPGRPFPPFTPIDPHAQT
;
A
#
# COMPACT_ATOMS: atom_id res chain seq x y z
N MET A 1 10.92 -37.49 -37.82
CA MET A 1 9.61 -37.00 -37.31
C MET A 1 9.76 -36.07 -36.11
N TRP A 2 10.49 -36.44 -35.06
CA TRP A 2 10.65 -35.61 -33.85
C TRP A 2 11.34 -34.25 -34.05
N PHE A 3 12.36 -34.17 -34.91
CA PHE A 3 13.07 -32.91 -35.19
C PHE A 3 12.18 -31.82 -35.84
N GLY A 4 11.20 -32.21 -36.65
CA GLY A 4 10.27 -31.25 -37.27
C GLY A 4 9.30 -30.64 -36.25
N LEU A 5 8.80 -31.45 -35.32
CA LEU A 5 7.95 -30.99 -34.23
C LEU A 5 8.72 -30.11 -33.24
N ALA A 6 9.98 -30.47 -32.94
CA ALA A 6 10.87 -29.64 -32.14
C ALA A 6 11.15 -28.27 -32.81
N ALA A 7 11.38 -28.24 -34.13
CA ALA A 7 11.59 -26.99 -34.86
C ALA A 7 10.36 -26.09 -34.85
N ILE A 8 9.16 -26.65 -34.99
CA ILE A 8 7.89 -25.88 -34.91
C ILE A 8 7.68 -25.34 -33.50
N ALA A 9 7.93 -26.15 -32.46
CA ALA A 9 7.80 -25.70 -31.07
C ALA A 9 8.79 -24.57 -30.75
N LEU A 10 10.05 -24.69 -31.20
CA LEU A 10 11.07 -23.66 -31.01
C LEU A 10 10.73 -22.37 -31.76
N ALA A 11 10.25 -22.46 -33.01
CA ALA A 11 9.79 -21.31 -33.76
C ALA A 11 8.59 -20.62 -33.07
N GLY A 12 7.63 -21.40 -32.57
CA GLY A 12 6.50 -20.88 -31.80
C GLY A 12 6.93 -20.15 -30.53
N ALA A 13 7.85 -20.73 -29.75
CA ALA A 13 8.40 -20.11 -28.55
C ALA A 13 9.13 -18.79 -28.86
N ALA A 14 9.95 -18.77 -29.93
CA ALA A 14 10.66 -17.56 -30.35
C ALA A 14 9.69 -16.43 -30.76
N VAL A 15 8.60 -16.77 -31.45
CA VAL A 15 7.56 -15.79 -31.83
C VAL A 15 6.86 -15.23 -30.59
N LEU A 16 6.49 -16.08 -29.63
CA LEU A 16 5.85 -15.63 -28.38
C LEU A 16 6.76 -14.69 -27.58
N LEU A 17 8.04 -15.03 -27.42
CA LEU A 17 9.01 -14.18 -26.74
C LEU A 17 9.22 -12.83 -27.45
N TYR A 18 9.18 -12.83 -28.79
CA TYR A 18 9.28 -11.58 -29.54
C TYR A 18 8.06 -10.67 -29.31
N ILE A 19 6.85 -11.25 -29.33
CA ILE A 19 5.61 -10.49 -29.08
C ILE A 19 5.63 -9.91 -27.67
N ASP A 20 5.99 -10.72 -26.67
CA ASP A 20 6.11 -10.29 -25.27
C ASP A 20 7.11 -9.13 -25.12
N HIS A 21 8.31 -9.27 -25.68
CA HIS A 21 9.35 -8.23 -25.61
C HIS A 21 8.92 -6.91 -26.26
N VAL A 22 8.17 -6.96 -27.36
CA VAL A 22 7.62 -5.76 -28.01
C VAL A 22 6.55 -5.11 -27.14
N GLN A 23 5.65 -5.88 -26.54
CA GLN A 23 4.61 -5.36 -25.66
C GLN A 23 5.22 -4.67 -24.43
N ARG A 24 6.18 -5.31 -23.76
CA ARG A 24 6.89 -4.72 -22.60
C ARG A 24 7.54 -3.39 -22.95
N ARG A 25 8.23 -3.30 -24.09
CA ARG A 25 8.86 -2.05 -24.57
C ARG A 25 7.83 -0.95 -24.88
N GLN A 26 6.67 -1.31 -25.40
CA GLN A 26 5.62 -0.34 -25.70
C GLN A 26 4.99 0.21 -24.41
N SER A 27 4.65 -0.67 -23.46
CA SER A 27 4.10 -0.27 -22.16
C SER A 27 5.03 0.68 -21.40
N GLY A 28 6.33 0.35 -21.31
CA GLY A 28 7.31 1.20 -20.65
C GLY A 28 7.50 2.56 -21.34
N ARG A 29 7.47 2.59 -22.68
CA ARG A 29 7.51 3.87 -23.42
C ARG A 29 6.28 4.73 -23.14
N ILE A 30 5.09 4.14 -23.06
CA ILE A 30 3.86 4.87 -22.74
C ILE A 30 3.95 5.41 -21.30
N ARG A 31 4.43 4.60 -20.35
CA ARG A 31 4.65 5.02 -18.95
C ARG A 31 5.65 6.18 -18.86
N GLN A 32 6.76 6.11 -19.58
CA GLN A 32 7.77 7.17 -19.63
C GLN A 32 7.21 8.48 -20.23
N LEU A 33 6.42 8.38 -21.32
CA LEU A 33 5.81 9.56 -21.94
C LEU A 33 4.77 10.21 -21.03
N TRP A 34 3.96 9.40 -20.34
CA TRP A 34 3.01 9.88 -19.34
C TRP A 34 3.75 10.58 -18.18
N ALA A 35 4.78 9.95 -17.61
CA ALA A 35 5.59 10.54 -16.56
C ALA A 35 6.16 11.90 -16.97
N LYS A 36 6.77 11.97 -18.17
CA LYS A 36 7.30 13.21 -18.72
C LYS A 36 6.24 14.29 -18.90
N ALA A 37 5.04 13.93 -19.39
CA ALA A 37 3.95 14.88 -19.61
C ALA A 37 3.44 15.49 -18.29
N GLN A 38 3.50 14.75 -17.19
CA GLN A 38 3.11 15.20 -15.86
C GLN A 38 4.25 15.85 -15.05
N GLY A 39 5.48 15.85 -15.58
CA GLY A 39 6.65 16.33 -14.85
C GLY A 39 7.16 15.38 -13.76
N TYR A 40 6.81 14.09 -13.85
CA TYR A 40 7.30 13.04 -12.96
C TYR A 40 8.64 12.46 -13.43
N ALA A 41 9.40 11.90 -12.50
CA ALA A 41 10.66 11.22 -12.79
C ALA A 41 10.40 9.77 -13.19
N TYR A 42 11.09 9.27 -14.22
CA TYR A 42 11.00 7.88 -14.68
C TYR A 42 12.34 7.17 -14.52
N THR A 43 12.29 5.96 -13.95
CA THR A 43 13.44 5.05 -13.81
C THR A 43 13.07 3.70 -14.42
N PRO A 44 13.93 3.10 -15.27
CA PRO A 44 13.58 1.85 -15.96
C PRO A 44 13.32 0.66 -15.02
N SER A 45 14.16 0.49 -13.99
CA SER A 45 14.04 -0.63 -13.05
C SER A 45 14.74 -0.37 -11.73
N ASP A 46 14.32 -1.07 -10.68
CA ASP A 46 14.91 -1.09 -9.34
C ASP A 46 14.58 -2.43 -8.66
N ASP A 47 15.62 -3.20 -8.33
CA ASP A 47 15.48 -4.54 -7.74
C ASP A 47 15.15 -4.50 -6.24
N GLN A 48 15.36 -3.36 -5.57
CA GLN A 48 15.18 -3.23 -4.13
C GLN A 48 13.85 -2.58 -3.75
N LEU A 49 13.26 -1.81 -4.67
CA LEU A 49 12.04 -1.05 -4.39
C LEU A 49 10.88 -1.92 -3.85
N PRO A 50 10.54 -3.08 -4.44
CA PRO A 50 9.43 -3.91 -3.94
C PRO A 50 9.63 -4.42 -2.52
N GLY A 51 10.88 -4.66 -2.10
CA GLY A 51 11.23 -5.11 -0.74
C GLY A 51 10.96 -4.08 0.37
N THR A 52 10.42 -2.90 0.02
CA THR A 52 9.93 -1.91 0.99
C THR A 52 8.63 -2.36 1.67
N TRP A 53 7.87 -3.27 1.04
CA TRP A 53 6.54 -3.68 1.48
C TRP A 53 6.38 -5.21 1.42
N HIS A 54 5.62 -5.76 2.35
CA HIS A 54 5.55 -7.20 2.60
C HIS A 54 4.12 -7.74 2.62
N ARG A 55 3.11 -6.88 2.47
CA ARG A 55 1.70 -7.29 2.54
C ARG A 55 1.01 -7.39 1.18
N ALA A 56 -0.19 -7.97 1.19
CA ALA A 56 -1.11 -8.01 0.06
C ALA A 56 -0.48 -8.56 -1.24
N THR A 57 -0.50 -7.79 -2.33
CA THR A 57 0.06 -8.21 -3.63
C THR A 57 1.58 -8.42 -3.57
N LEU A 58 2.27 -7.79 -2.62
CA LEU A 58 3.73 -7.85 -2.48
C LEU A 58 4.22 -9.01 -1.61
N ALA A 59 3.36 -9.64 -0.81
CA ALA A 59 3.69 -10.74 0.12
C ALA A 59 4.30 -12.02 -0.50
N LYS A 60 4.47 -12.08 -1.82
CA LYS A 60 5.04 -13.22 -2.56
C LYS A 60 6.08 -12.82 -3.61
N GLN A 61 6.39 -11.54 -3.70
CA GLN A 61 7.10 -10.97 -4.84
C GLN A 61 8.49 -10.46 -4.46
N ASP A 62 9.06 -10.97 -3.35
CA ASP A 62 10.34 -10.54 -2.75
C ASP A 62 11.54 -10.55 -3.72
N TYR A 63 11.41 -11.24 -4.86
CA TYR A 63 12.46 -11.38 -5.86
C TYR A 63 12.15 -10.71 -7.20
N LEU A 64 10.95 -10.17 -7.39
CA LEU A 64 10.61 -9.51 -8.65
C LEU A 64 11.10 -8.06 -8.63
N PRO A 65 11.84 -7.61 -9.65
CA PRO A 65 12.26 -6.22 -9.73
C PRO A 65 11.05 -5.32 -10.05
N ALA A 66 11.08 -4.09 -9.54
CA ALA A 66 10.20 -3.05 -10.03
C ALA A 66 10.69 -2.59 -11.40
N VAL A 67 9.77 -2.47 -12.37
CA VAL A 67 10.07 -1.91 -13.70
C VAL A 67 9.13 -0.75 -14.00
N ASP A 68 9.52 0.09 -14.97
CA ASP A 68 8.73 1.23 -15.43
C ASP A 68 8.29 2.16 -14.29
N ILE A 69 9.26 2.50 -13.44
CA ILE A 69 9.07 3.20 -12.18
C ILE A 69 8.84 4.68 -12.46
N VAL A 70 7.80 5.24 -11.87
CA VAL A 70 7.46 6.66 -11.90
C VAL A 70 7.40 7.21 -10.49
N ASN A 71 8.20 8.22 -10.21
CA ASN A 71 8.20 8.97 -8.96
C ASN A 71 7.65 10.37 -9.19
N GLY A 72 6.70 10.80 -8.36
CA GLY A 72 6.06 12.10 -8.52
C GLY A 72 5.48 12.67 -7.25
N VAL A 73 5.01 13.92 -7.36
CA VAL A 73 4.20 14.58 -6.33
C VAL A 73 2.89 14.99 -6.96
N ARG A 74 1.77 14.60 -6.36
CA ARG A 74 0.43 14.97 -6.83
C ARG A 74 -0.40 15.49 -5.68
N ARG A 75 -0.91 16.72 -5.81
CA ARG A 75 -1.67 17.43 -4.76
C ARG A 75 -0.97 17.46 -3.39
N GLY A 76 0.35 17.55 -3.38
CA GLY A 76 1.18 17.56 -2.16
C GLY A 76 1.67 16.18 -1.71
N GLU A 77 1.07 15.10 -2.20
CA GLU A 77 1.42 13.73 -1.81
C GLU A 77 2.50 13.15 -2.70
N ARG A 78 3.55 12.57 -2.09
CA ARG A 78 4.60 11.85 -2.83
C ARG A 78 4.11 10.45 -3.15
N PHE A 79 4.28 10.04 -4.40
CA PHE A 79 3.94 8.69 -4.84
C PHE A 79 5.04 8.07 -5.67
N VAL A 80 5.07 6.74 -5.66
CA VAL A 80 5.80 5.91 -6.60
C VAL A 80 4.83 4.93 -7.26
N MET A 81 4.97 4.73 -8.55
CA MET A 81 4.20 3.78 -9.35
C MET A 81 5.17 2.90 -10.11
N PHE A 82 4.93 1.59 -10.14
CA PHE A 82 5.82 0.65 -10.83
C PHE A 82 5.07 -0.61 -11.21
N ASP A 83 5.60 -1.36 -12.17
CA ASP A 83 5.09 -2.67 -12.53
C ASP A 83 5.94 -3.76 -11.86
N LEU A 84 5.26 -4.75 -11.29
CA LEU A 84 5.85 -6.02 -10.84
C LEU A 84 5.86 -6.99 -12.01
N GLU A 85 6.77 -6.76 -12.94
CA GLU A 85 6.82 -7.45 -14.24
C GLU A 85 5.44 -7.50 -14.93
N GLU A 86 4.87 -8.68 -15.13
CA GLU A 86 3.56 -8.88 -15.76
C GLU A 86 2.41 -9.06 -14.75
N ASN A 87 2.71 -9.06 -13.44
CA ASN A 87 1.75 -9.46 -12.42
C ASN A 87 0.78 -8.35 -12.04
N ALA A 88 1.29 -7.16 -11.74
CA ALA A 88 0.48 -6.03 -11.31
C ALA A 88 1.23 -4.70 -11.48
N THR A 89 0.49 -3.62 -11.70
CA THR A 89 0.96 -2.25 -11.47
C THR A 89 0.62 -1.85 -10.05
N ILE A 90 1.62 -1.39 -9.32
CA ILE A 90 1.50 -0.91 -7.94
C ILE A 90 1.60 0.62 -7.95
N VAL A 91 0.79 1.25 -7.11
CA VAL A 91 0.93 2.66 -6.72
C VAL A 91 1.08 2.71 -5.22
N ALA A 92 2.13 3.36 -4.73
CA ALA A 92 2.36 3.60 -3.32
C ALA A 92 2.44 5.10 -3.06
N VAL A 93 1.60 5.60 -2.17
CA VAL A 93 1.57 6.99 -1.70
C VAL A 93 2.12 7.04 -0.28
N ARG A 94 3.09 7.92 -0.05
CA ARG A 94 3.67 8.12 1.28
C ARG A 94 2.71 8.95 2.13
N ARG A 95 2.46 8.51 3.35
CA ARG A 95 1.64 9.20 4.35
C ARG A 95 2.50 10.18 5.14
N GLU A 96 1.90 11.28 5.60
CA GLU A 96 2.56 12.19 6.57
C GLU A 96 2.74 11.51 7.93
N THR A 97 1.77 10.70 8.35
CA THR A 97 1.78 9.96 9.60
C THR A 97 1.48 8.49 9.33
N GLY A 98 2.44 7.61 9.67
CA GLY A 98 2.24 6.17 9.64
C GLY A 98 1.35 5.70 10.78
N SER A 99 0.76 4.52 10.62
CA SER A 99 0.01 3.83 11.69
C SER A 99 0.45 2.38 11.75
N GLU A 100 0.36 1.78 12.94
CA GLU A 100 0.56 0.33 13.14
C GLU A 100 -0.68 -0.48 12.75
N VAL A 101 -1.81 0.20 12.51
CA VAL A 101 -3.02 -0.45 12.02
C VAL A 101 -2.99 -0.51 10.51
N ASP A 102 -2.91 -1.75 10.01
CA ASP A 102 -2.95 -2.04 8.60
C ASP A 102 -4.37 -2.43 8.19
N LEU A 103 -4.82 -1.87 7.07
CA LEU A 103 -6.11 -2.13 6.45
C LEU A 103 -5.88 -2.76 5.09
N ASP A 104 -6.73 -3.71 4.71
CA ASP A 104 -6.74 -4.30 3.38
C ASP A 104 -8.18 -4.28 2.83
N LEU A 105 -8.36 -3.55 1.73
CA LEU A 105 -9.60 -3.39 1.01
C LEU A 105 -9.45 -4.06 -0.37
N ARG A 106 -10.04 -5.26 -0.52
CA ARG A 106 -9.94 -6.04 -1.76
C ARG A 106 -11.30 -6.41 -2.33
N LEU A 107 -11.37 -6.66 -3.64
CA LEU A 107 -12.58 -7.21 -4.25
C LEU A 107 -12.97 -8.56 -3.64
N LYS A 108 -14.27 -8.84 -3.56
CA LYS A 108 -14.82 -10.14 -3.11
C LYS A 108 -14.37 -11.33 -3.97
N SER A 109 -13.99 -11.09 -5.21
CA SER A 109 -13.47 -12.11 -6.14
C SER A 109 -12.01 -12.48 -5.86
N MET A 110 -11.29 -11.68 -5.07
CA MET A 110 -9.90 -11.96 -4.71
C MET A 110 -9.85 -12.94 -3.55
N ALA A 111 -8.80 -13.77 -3.52
CA ALA A 111 -8.51 -14.60 -2.36
C ALA A 111 -8.34 -13.70 -1.11
N PRO A 112 -8.71 -14.17 0.10
CA PRO A 112 -8.42 -13.46 1.34
C PRO A 112 -6.91 -13.18 1.53
N PRO A 113 -6.53 -12.19 2.38
CA PRO A 113 -5.14 -11.96 2.73
C PRO A 113 -4.52 -13.23 3.33
N ARG A 114 -3.21 -13.41 3.13
CA ARG A 114 -2.47 -14.53 3.70
C ARG A 114 -1.88 -14.17 5.06
N ASP A 115 -1.74 -12.88 5.33
CA ASP A 115 -1.28 -12.30 6.57
C ASP A 115 -2.18 -12.78 7.71
N ALA A 116 -1.61 -13.54 8.65
CA ALA A 116 -2.37 -14.21 9.70
C ALA A 116 -2.92 -13.23 10.75
N ASP A 117 -2.36 -12.02 10.80
CA ASP A 117 -2.78 -10.92 11.67
C ASP A 117 -3.94 -10.10 11.07
N LEU A 118 -4.31 -10.32 9.80
CA LEU A 118 -5.45 -9.64 9.18
C LEU A 118 -6.77 -10.39 9.43
N GLU A 119 -7.69 -9.75 10.15
CA GLU A 119 -9.02 -10.27 10.43
C GLU A 119 -10.10 -9.61 9.56
N LEU A 120 -11.14 -10.35 9.20
CA LEU A 120 -12.25 -9.84 8.39
C LEU A 120 -13.15 -8.90 9.21
N LEU A 121 -13.19 -7.62 8.85
CA LEU A 121 -14.11 -6.64 9.43
C LEU A 121 -15.52 -6.77 8.85
N GLY A 122 -15.62 -6.97 7.53
CA GLY A 122 -16.89 -7.08 6.83
C GLY A 122 -16.81 -6.76 5.34
N ALA A 123 -17.97 -6.52 4.73
CA ALA A 123 -18.09 -6.18 3.32
C ALA A 123 -18.60 -4.74 3.13
N ILE A 124 -18.04 -4.03 2.15
CA ILE A 124 -18.48 -2.73 1.70
C ILE A 124 -18.67 -2.82 0.18
N GLY A 125 -19.92 -2.79 -0.30
CA GLY A 125 -20.23 -2.96 -1.71
C GLY A 125 -19.60 -4.23 -2.32
N PRO A 126 -18.79 -4.12 -3.40
CA PRO A 126 -18.12 -5.26 -4.03
C PRO A 126 -16.83 -5.70 -3.32
N ARG A 127 -16.47 -5.07 -2.19
CA ARG A 127 -15.17 -5.27 -1.51
C ARG A 127 -15.34 -5.86 -0.12
N LEU A 128 -14.28 -6.52 0.33
CA LEU A 128 -14.07 -7.01 1.69
C LEU A 128 -13.00 -6.13 2.35
N VAL A 129 -13.20 -5.86 3.64
CA VAL A 129 -12.26 -5.11 4.48
C VAL A 129 -11.67 -6.05 5.51
N PHE A 130 -10.35 -6.11 5.56
CA PHE A 130 -9.58 -6.77 6.60
C PHE A 130 -8.74 -5.74 7.35
N ALA A 131 -8.42 -6.02 8.61
CA ALA A 131 -7.58 -5.14 9.43
C ALA A 131 -6.79 -5.92 10.48
N THR A 132 -5.68 -5.35 10.92
CA THR A 132 -4.91 -5.88 12.08
C THR A 132 -5.57 -5.57 13.42
N ASP A 133 -6.39 -4.51 13.48
CA ASP A 133 -7.21 -4.15 14.64
C ASP A 133 -8.64 -3.82 14.19
N LEU A 134 -9.60 -4.71 14.52
CA LEU A 134 -11.00 -4.55 14.13
C LEU A 134 -11.71 -3.40 14.85
N GLU A 135 -11.29 -3.04 16.05
CA GLU A 135 -11.92 -1.98 16.83
C GLU A 135 -11.58 -0.61 16.23
N ILE A 136 -10.29 -0.38 15.94
CA ILE A 136 -9.81 0.84 15.29
C ILE A 136 -10.35 0.91 13.85
N ALA A 137 -10.28 -0.19 13.11
CA ALA A 137 -10.79 -0.24 11.74
C ALA A 137 -12.28 0.08 11.65
N ARG A 138 -13.10 -0.39 12.60
CA ARG A 138 -14.54 -0.08 12.66
C ARG A 138 -14.81 1.41 12.84
N ARG A 139 -13.96 2.12 13.60
CA ARG A 139 -14.06 3.57 13.78
C ARG A 139 -13.65 4.33 12.52
N ALA A 140 -12.64 3.84 11.80
CA ALA A 140 -12.18 4.43 10.53
C ALA A 140 -13.13 4.15 9.35
N CYS A 141 -13.88 3.04 9.38
CA CYS A 141 -14.85 2.66 8.35
C CYS A 141 -16.21 3.37 8.54
N ASP A 142 -16.19 4.71 8.47
CA ASP A 142 -17.39 5.54 8.52
C ASP A 142 -18.16 5.57 7.18
N GLN A 143 -19.22 6.37 7.11
CA GLN A 143 -20.02 6.54 5.88
C GLN A 143 -19.19 7.08 4.70
N ARG A 144 -18.11 7.85 4.96
CA ARG A 144 -17.23 8.37 3.91
C ARG A 144 -16.38 7.25 3.32
N MET A 145 -15.87 6.35 4.16
CA MET A 145 -15.17 5.14 3.72
C MET A 145 -16.08 4.23 2.89
N VAL A 146 -17.34 4.06 3.32
CA VAL A 146 -18.34 3.29 2.57
C VAL A 146 -18.53 3.86 1.17
N THR A 147 -18.83 5.16 1.09
CA THR A 147 -19.04 5.86 -0.19
C THR A 147 -17.77 5.83 -1.06
N TYR A 148 -16.60 5.93 -0.45
CA TYR A 148 -15.32 5.81 -1.14
C TYR A 148 -15.15 4.43 -1.77
N ALA A 149 -15.28 3.37 -0.99
CA ALA A 149 -15.08 2.00 -1.45
C ALA A 149 -16.05 1.61 -2.57
N GLU A 150 -17.30 2.09 -2.54
CA GLU A 150 -18.29 1.91 -3.60
C GLU A 150 -17.96 2.70 -4.88
N SER A 151 -17.27 3.84 -4.75
CA SER A 151 -16.84 4.65 -5.90
C SER A 151 -15.60 4.13 -6.62
N LEU A 152 -14.91 3.14 -6.04
CA LEU A 152 -13.67 2.61 -6.60
C LEU A 152 -13.93 1.77 -7.86
N PRO A 153 -13.12 1.96 -8.92
CA PRO A 153 -13.23 1.11 -10.09
C PRO A 153 -12.80 -0.33 -9.80
N ASP A 154 -13.42 -1.30 -10.48
CA ASP A 154 -13.14 -2.73 -10.28
C ASP A 154 -11.73 -3.14 -10.72
N TRP A 155 -11.11 -2.43 -11.66
CA TRP A 155 -9.73 -2.71 -12.05
C TRP A 155 -8.71 -2.39 -10.94
N LEU A 156 -9.08 -1.59 -9.93
CA LEU A 156 -8.23 -1.35 -8.75
C LEU A 156 -8.51 -2.45 -7.73
N GLN A 157 -7.82 -3.58 -7.86
CA GLN A 157 -8.23 -4.84 -7.25
C GLN A 157 -8.06 -4.86 -5.72
N VAL A 158 -6.95 -4.31 -5.24
CA VAL A 158 -6.58 -4.29 -3.81
C VAL A 158 -6.04 -2.92 -3.47
N LEU A 159 -6.47 -2.36 -2.34
CA LEU A 159 -5.84 -1.23 -1.69
C LEU A 159 -5.50 -1.61 -0.25
N TRP A 160 -4.33 -1.22 0.24
CA TRP A 160 -3.96 -1.53 1.61
C TRP A 160 -3.09 -0.44 2.21
N THR A 161 -2.91 -0.49 3.53
CA THR A 161 -1.90 0.31 4.23
C THR A 161 -0.84 -0.59 4.81
N GLU A 162 0.38 -0.06 4.83
CA GLU A 162 1.53 -0.71 5.46
C GLU A 162 2.43 0.38 6.04
N GLY A 163 2.43 0.52 7.36
CA GLY A 163 3.20 1.55 8.07
C GLY A 163 2.93 2.97 7.55
N ALA A 164 3.96 3.60 6.98
CA ALA A 164 3.91 4.96 6.44
C ALA A 164 3.40 5.04 4.99
N TRP A 165 2.82 3.97 4.45
CA TRP A 165 2.39 3.90 3.06
C TRP A 165 0.94 3.48 2.92
N THR A 166 0.31 4.01 1.86
CA THR A 166 -0.95 3.50 1.34
C THR A 166 -0.70 3.05 -0.09
N LEU A 167 -1.16 1.86 -0.43
CA LEU A 167 -0.86 1.21 -1.69
C LEU A 167 -2.13 0.79 -2.41
N GLY A 168 -2.03 0.67 -3.72
CA GLY A 168 -3.05 0.14 -4.60
C GLY A 168 -2.43 -0.76 -5.67
N SER A 169 -3.13 -1.83 -6.02
CA SER A 169 -2.73 -2.81 -7.03
C SER A 169 -3.79 -2.92 -8.12
N MET A 170 -3.34 -2.94 -9.37
CA MET A 170 -4.17 -3.05 -10.56
C MET A 170 -3.48 -3.88 -11.65
N PRO A 171 -4.20 -4.36 -12.68
CA PRO A 171 -3.58 -5.05 -13.80
C PRO A 171 -2.55 -4.18 -14.55
N VAL A 172 -1.49 -4.82 -15.04
CA VAL A 172 -0.47 -4.17 -15.89
C VAL A 172 -1.02 -3.64 -17.22
N THR A 173 -2.22 -4.09 -17.61
CA THR A 173 -2.93 -3.67 -18.82
C THR A 173 -3.68 -2.33 -18.68
N THR A 174 -3.60 -1.70 -17.51
CA THR A 174 -4.25 -0.40 -17.25
C THR A 174 -3.66 0.73 -18.10
N SER A 175 -4.51 1.68 -18.48
CA SER A 175 -4.13 2.81 -19.34
C SER A 175 -3.60 4.00 -18.54
N SER A 176 -3.01 4.98 -19.23
CA SER A 176 -2.54 6.22 -18.59
C SER A 176 -3.63 7.02 -17.87
N ARG A 177 -4.87 6.94 -18.34
CA ARG A 177 -6.02 7.54 -17.64
C ARG A 177 -6.30 6.81 -16.33
N ASP A 178 -6.18 5.49 -16.32
CA ASP A 178 -6.42 4.67 -15.14
C ASP A 178 -5.32 4.89 -14.10
N TRP A 179 -4.07 5.10 -14.53
CA TRP A 179 -2.96 5.49 -13.66
C TRP A 179 -3.26 6.79 -12.90
N ASP A 180 -3.82 7.78 -13.59
CA ASP A 180 -4.19 9.04 -12.95
C ASP A 180 -5.26 8.85 -11.87
N VAL A 181 -6.27 8.01 -12.15
CA VAL A 181 -7.34 7.66 -11.21
C VAL A 181 -6.79 6.83 -10.04
N ALA A 182 -5.86 5.92 -10.29
CA ALA A 182 -5.24 5.08 -9.27
C ALA A 182 -4.46 5.92 -8.25
N VAL A 183 -3.62 6.84 -8.71
CA VAL A 183 -2.88 7.76 -7.83
C VAL A 183 -3.83 8.57 -6.96
N GLU A 184 -4.92 9.09 -7.54
CA GLU A 184 -5.92 9.85 -6.80
C GLU A 184 -6.71 8.99 -5.80
N ALA A 185 -7.06 7.76 -6.15
CA ALA A 185 -7.74 6.83 -5.25
C ALA A 185 -6.85 6.48 -4.06
N VAL A 186 -5.60 6.07 -4.29
CA VAL A 186 -4.65 5.71 -3.23
C VAL A 186 -4.35 6.90 -2.32
N ALA A 187 -4.14 8.10 -2.89
CA ALA A 187 -3.97 9.32 -2.10
C ALA A 187 -5.23 9.69 -1.28
N ARG A 188 -6.42 9.49 -1.85
CA ARG A 188 -7.68 9.73 -1.14
C ARG A 188 -7.87 8.76 0.03
N LEU A 189 -7.51 7.48 -0.14
CA LEU A 189 -7.52 6.52 0.97
C LEU A 189 -6.52 6.93 2.06
N SER A 190 -5.29 7.28 1.69
CA SER A 190 -4.27 7.80 2.61
C SER A 190 -4.83 8.96 3.44
N GLY A 191 -5.45 9.93 2.77
CA GLY A 191 -6.08 11.08 3.41
C GLY A 191 -7.34 10.76 4.21
N MET A 192 -8.03 9.64 4.01
CA MET A 192 -9.12 9.19 4.90
C MET A 192 -8.58 8.54 6.18
N LEU A 193 -7.42 7.90 6.08
CA LEU A 193 -6.79 7.15 7.16
C LEU A 193 -5.86 7.99 8.04
N HIS A 194 -5.80 9.31 7.86
CA HIS A 194 -5.13 10.22 8.80
C HIS A 194 -5.70 10.15 10.23
N VAL A 195 -6.91 9.60 10.39
CA VAL A 195 -7.58 9.39 11.68
C VAL A 195 -7.07 8.15 12.43
N LEU A 196 -6.23 7.32 11.80
CA LEU A 196 -5.62 6.18 12.47
C LEU A 196 -4.61 6.66 13.52
N PRO A 197 -4.50 5.98 14.67
CA PRO A 197 -3.54 6.38 15.70
C PRO A 197 -2.12 6.37 15.12
N PRO A 198 -1.32 7.42 15.39
CA PRO A 198 0.08 7.45 14.99
C PRO A 198 0.84 6.30 15.65
N VAL A 199 1.92 5.85 15.01
CA VAL A 199 2.89 4.94 15.64
C VAL A 199 3.34 5.59 16.95
N THR A 200 3.13 4.90 18.08
CA THR A 200 3.62 5.38 19.37
C THR A 200 5.08 4.95 19.47
N GLU A 201 6.01 5.87 19.19
CA GLU A 201 7.42 5.60 19.51
C GLU A 201 7.53 5.38 21.03
N PRO A 202 8.12 4.26 21.50
CA PRO A 202 8.20 3.95 22.92
C PRO A 202 8.98 5.00 23.76
N ASP A 203 9.65 5.95 23.11
CA ASP A 203 10.41 7.03 23.75
C ASP A 203 9.59 8.33 24.00
N GLN A 204 8.30 8.39 23.60
CA GLN A 204 7.43 9.54 23.90
C GLN A 204 6.45 9.31 25.05
N LEU A 205 6.67 8.30 25.88
CA LEU A 205 6.10 8.27 27.23
C LEU A 205 6.83 9.28 28.14
N GLU A 206 6.84 10.55 27.75
CA GLU A 206 6.97 11.64 28.71
C GLU A 206 5.73 11.57 29.60
N PRO A 207 5.85 11.33 30.92
CA PRO A 207 4.72 11.38 31.84
C PRO A 207 4.32 12.84 32.07
N THR A 208 3.83 13.51 31.03
CA THR A 208 3.25 14.86 31.11
C THR A 208 1.76 14.75 31.42
N GLY A 209 1.50 14.16 32.58
CA GLY A 209 0.21 14.22 33.28
C GLY A 209 0.40 14.86 34.65
N HIS A 210 1.10 16.00 34.73
CA HIS A 210 1.14 16.78 35.95
C HIS A 210 -0.22 17.50 36.08
N ASP A 211 -1.11 16.94 36.89
CA ASP A 211 -2.38 17.58 37.28
C ASP A 211 -2.07 18.76 38.22
N PRO A 212 -2.25 20.03 37.78
CA PRO A 212 -1.91 21.21 38.57
C PRO A 212 -2.80 21.37 39.83
N GLY A 213 -3.86 20.55 39.96
CA GLY A 213 -4.75 20.55 41.12
C GLY A 213 -4.39 19.53 42.21
N ARG A 214 -3.40 18.65 42.00
CA ARG A 214 -3.10 17.59 42.99
C ARG A 214 -2.30 18.17 44.16
N PRO A 215 -2.85 18.20 45.39
CA PRO A 215 -2.09 18.66 46.55
C PRO A 215 -0.90 17.73 46.79
N PHE A 216 0.27 18.31 47.06
CA PHE A 216 1.40 17.54 47.54
C PHE A 216 1.00 16.82 48.83
N PRO A 217 1.27 15.51 48.97
CA PRO A 217 1.13 14.87 50.26
C PRO A 217 2.04 15.61 51.25
N PRO A 218 1.53 15.99 52.44
CA PRO A 218 2.34 16.66 53.43
C PRO A 218 3.57 15.81 53.75
N PHE A 219 4.74 16.45 53.73
CA PHE A 219 5.98 15.82 54.18
C PHE A 219 5.82 15.46 55.65
N THR A 220 5.78 14.16 55.96
CA THR A 220 5.87 13.67 57.33
C THR A 220 7.36 13.43 57.61
N PRO A 221 8.04 14.25 58.44
CA PRO A 221 9.39 13.94 58.88
C PRO A 221 9.33 12.62 59.66
N ILE A 222 10.16 11.66 59.27
CA ILE A 222 10.35 10.42 60.03
C ILE A 222 11.10 10.82 61.30
N ASP A 223 10.44 10.70 62.45
CA ASP A 223 11.03 11.03 63.75
C ASP A 223 11.99 9.90 64.19
N PRO A 224 13.30 10.12 64.28
CA PRO A 224 14.28 9.04 64.49
C PRO A 224 14.33 8.51 65.94
N HIS A 225 13.41 8.89 66.82
CA HIS A 225 13.43 8.51 68.24
C HIS A 225 12.23 7.67 68.73
N ALA A 226 11.35 7.20 67.86
CA ALA A 226 10.28 6.28 68.26
C ALA A 226 10.73 4.80 68.29
N GLN A 227 11.69 4.48 69.17
CA GLN A 227 11.92 3.10 69.64
C GLN A 227 12.18 3.13 71.15
N THR A 228 11.17 2.72 71.92
CA THR A 228 11.30 2.09 73.25
C THR A 228 10.16 1.10 73.41
#